data_AF-A0A3N9MSH2-F1
#
_entry.id   AF-A0A3N9MSH2-F1
#
_cell.length_a   1.000
_cell.length_b   1.000
_cell.length_c   1.000
_cell.angle_alpha   90.00
_cell.angle_beta   90.00
_cell.angle_gamma   90.00
#
_symmetry.space_group_name_H-M   'P 1'
#
loop_
_entity.id
_entity.type
_entity.pdbx_description
1 polymer ?
#
loop_
_entity_poly.entity_id
_entity_poly.type
_entity_poly.pdbx_seq_one_letter_code
_entity_poly.pdbx_strand_id
1 'polypeptide(L)'
;MGGIIGIDFINHENPLVEKLDFSFSDYGYKMVVVNTGGSHADLTEDYASIPAEMKKVAQYFGKSVCREITMGQVMNDLKRLTEKVGDRPVLRAMHFLEENGRVENQIKAIKENNFAEFLKLVQQSGDSSIKLLQNIYSIKYPSEQKISLALAVTEDFMKTHDGGACRIHGGGFAGTILTILPDHNVKDYQKCMGRIFGDNSVIVLGIRSNGIVSLNLS
;
A
#
# COMPACT_ATOMS: atom_id res chain seq x y z
N MET A 1 16.54 -13.66 0.31
CA MET A 1 16.62 -12.27 -0.13
C MET A 1 15.89 -11.42 0.89
N GLY A 2 16.61 -10.78 1.81
CA GLY A 2 16.07 -9.75 2.70
C GLY A 2 16.60 -8.38 2.26
N GLY A 3 15.73 -7.39 2.20
CA GLY A 3 15.96 -6.03 1.70
C GLY A 3 14.71 -5.50 0.99
N ILE A 4 14.63 -4.19 0.75
CA ILE A 4 13.62 -3.66 -0.18
C ILE A 4 14.04 -4.10 -1.58
N ILE A 5 13.13 -4.78 -2.27
CA ILE A 5 13.34 -5.24 -3.64
C ILE A 5 12.47 -4.36 -4.54
N GLY A 6 13.11 -3.59 -5.42
CA GLY A 6 12.43 -3.00 -6.56
C GLY A 6 12.23 -4.10 -7.60
N ILE A 7 11.00 -4.33 -8.02
CA ILE A 7 10.71 -5.26 -9.11
C ILE A 7 10.00 -4.49 -10.21
N ASP A 8 10.62 -4.42 -11.37
CA ASP A 8 10.00 -3.87 -12.57
C ASP A 8 9.46 -4.99 -13.46
N PHE A 9 8.14 -4.99 -13.64
CA PHE A 9 7.40 -5.94 -14.45
C PHE A 9 7.18 -5.46 -15.90
N ILE A 10 8.02 -4.56 -16.45
CA ILE A 10 8.00 -4.25 -17.89
C ILE A 10 8.09 -5.52 -18.73
N ASN A 11 8.96 -6.46 -18.36
CA ASN A 11 9.00 -7.79 -18.95
C ASN A 11 8.43 -8.82 -17.97
N HIS A 12 7.24 -9.36 -18.26
CA HIS A 12 6.57 -10.33 -17.39
C HIS A 12 7.30 -11.68 -17.32
N GLU A 13 8.04 -12.05 -18.37
CA GLU A 13 8.81 -13.30 -18.41
C GLU A 13 10.16 -13.18 -17.69
N ASN A 14 10.69 -11.96 -17.58
CA ASN A 14 11.95 -11.68 -16.90
C ASN A 14 11.91 -10.30 -16.21
N PRO A 15 11.24 -10.18 -15.06
CA PRO A 15 11.14 -8.90 -14.35
C PRO A 15 12.52 -8.45 -13.88
N LEU A 16 12.83 -7.16 -14.03
CA LEU A 16 14.08 -6.60 -13.53
C LEU A 16 13.98 -6.49 -12.01
N VAL A 17 14.86 -7.20 -11.30
CA VAL A 17 14.91 -7.20 -9.84
C VAL A 17 16.12 -6.39 -9.38
N GLU A 18 15.88 -5.20 -8.82
CA GLU A 18 16.89 -4.38 -8.17
C GLU A 18 16.83 -4.59 -6.66
N LYS A 19 17.91 -5.10 -6.06
CA LYS A 19 18.04 -5.17 -4.62
C LYS A 19 18.59 -3.84 -4.11
N LEU A 20 17.84 -3.17 -3.23
CA LEU A 20 18.34 -2.00 -2.53
C LEU A 20 19.03 -2.42 -1.23
N ASP A 21 20.24 -1.93 -1.01
CA ASP A 21 20.94 -2.07 0.26
C ASP A 21 20.39 -1.03 1.24
N PHE A 22 19.27 -1.39 1.88
CA PHE A 22 18.52 -0.50 2.75
C PHE A 22 17.94 -1.27 3.94
N SER A 23 18.10 -0.69 5.13
CA SER A 23 17.55 -1.18 6.38
C SER A 23 16.90 -0.04 7.16
N PHE A 24 15.65 -0.23 7.58
CA PHE A 24 14.96 0.72 8.46
C PHE A 24 15.69 0.93 9.79
N SER A 25 16.43 -0.09 10.26
CA SER A 25 17.16 -0.01 11.52
C SER A 25 18.34 0.97 11.45
N ASP A 26 18.89 1.23 10.27
CA ASP A 26 19.96 2.21 10.08
C ASP A 26 19.48 3.65 10.31
N TYR A 27 18.17 3.86 10.21
CA TYR A 27 17.49 5.12 10.50
C TYR A 27 16.86 5.14 11.90
N GLY A 28 16.98 4.07 12.70
CA GLY A 28 16.31 3.95 14.00
C GLY A 28 14.82 3.61 13.91
N TYR A 29 14.35 3.10 12.77
CA TYR A 29 12.95 2.73 12.54
C TYR A 29 12.78 1.20 12.45
N LYS A 30 11.56 0.76 12.70
CA LYS A 30 11.10 -0.61 12.44
C LYS A 30 9.89 -0.58 11.51
N MET A 31 9.79 -1.62 10.71
CA MET A 31 8.59 -1.94 9.95
C MET A 31 7.78 -2.97 10.75
N VAL A 32 6.50 -2.70 10.95
CA VAL A 32 5.57 -3.60 11.63
C VAL A 32 4.34 -3.80 10.77
N VAL A 33 3.74 -4.97 10.87
CA VAL A 33 2.47 -5.31 10.22
C VAL A 33 1.43 -5.49 11.31
N VAL A 34 0.28 -4.85 11.16
CA VAL A 34 -0.85 -5.04 12.07
C VAL A 34 -1.90 -5.87 11.37
N ASN A 35 -2.16 -7.07 11.89
CA ASN A 35 -3.27 -7.91 11.49
C ASN A 35 -4.57 -7.40 12.12
N THR A 36 -5.41 -6.79 11.29
CA THR A 36 -6.72 -6.28 11.68
C THR A 36 -7.80 -7.39 11.66
N GLY A 37 -7.44 -8.58 11.18
CA GLY A 37 -8.35 -9.70 10.95
C GLY A 37 -9.32 -9.41 9.79
N GLY A 38 -10.50 -10.03 9.88
CA GLY A 38 -11.51 -9.96 8.81
C GLY A 38 -11.48 -11.20 7.91
N SER A 39 -12.64 -11.52 7.34
CA SER A 39 -12.78 -12.62 6.40
C SER A 39 -12.73 -12.08 4.98
N HIS A 40 -12.13 -12.86 4.07
CA HIS A 40 -12.21 -12.59 2.63
C HIS A 40 -13.49 -13.15 2.00
N ALA A 41 -14.34 -13.81 2.79
CA ALA A 41 -15.62 -14.31 2.32
C ALA A 41 -16.46 -13.15 1.78
N ASP A 42 -16.89 -13.27 0.52
CA ASP A 42 -17.73 -12.29 -0.22
C ASP A 42 -17.06 -10.98 -0.68
N LEU A 43 -15.72 -10.90 -0.66
CA LEU A 43 -14.98 -9.75 -1.23
C LEU A 43 -14.60 -9.93 -2.71
N THR A 44 -14.93 -11.07 -3.33
CA THR A 44 -14.52 -11.39 -4.72
C THR A 44 -14.94 -10.32 -5.71
N GLU A 45 -16.17 -9.81 -5.59
CA GLU A 45 -16.67 -8.74 -6.47
C GLU A 45 -15.98 -7.40 -6.21
N ASP A 46 -15.69 -7.07 -4.95
CA ASP A 46 -14.97 -5.86 -4.58
C ASP A 46 -13.57 -5.85 -5.23
N TYR A 47 -12.85 -6.97 -5.12
CA TYR A 47 -11.57 -7.17 -5.78
C TYR A 47 -11.66 -7.14 -7.31
N ALA A 48 -12.63 -7.85 -7.89
CA ALA A 48 -12.80 -7.89 -9.35
C ALA A 48 -13.20 -6.53 -9.93
N SER A 49 -13.89 -5.69 -9.15
CA SER A 49 -14.33 -4.36 -9.58
C SER A 49 -13.16 -3.43 -9.88
N ILE A 50 -12.05 -3.51 -9.13
CA ILE A 50 -10.89 -2.61 -9.29
C ILE A 50 -10.31 -2.68 -10.72
N PRO A 51 -9.82 -3.84 -11.20
CA PRO A 51 -9.27 -3.93 -12.54
C PRO A 51 -10.34 -3.76 -13.63
N ALA A 52 -11.59 -4.19 -13.39
CA ALA A 52 -12.66 -4.00 -14.35
C ALA A 52 -12.97 -2.51 -14.58
N GLU A 53 -13.02 -1.71 -13.51
CA GLU A 53 -13.26 -0.28 -13.57
C GLU A 53 -12.09 0.48 -14.20
N MET A 54 -10.85 0.17 -13.82
CA MET A 54 -9.65 0.71 -14.47
C MET A 54 -9.65 0.42 -15.99
N LYS A 55 -10.03 -0.79 -16.40
CA LYS A 55 -10.14 -1.16 -17.82
C LYS A 55 -11.18 -0.33 -18.58
N LYS A 56 -12.30 0.06 -17.95
CA LYS A 56 -13.29 0.96 -18.59
C LYS A 56 -12.66 2.31 -18.96
N VAL A 57 -11.79 2.85 -18.09
CA VAL A 57 -11.05 4.09 -18.38
C VAL A 57 -10.06 3.88 -19.53
N ALA A 58 -9.30 2.79 -19.54
CA ALA A 58 -8.40 2.50 -20.65
C ALA A 58 -9.14 2.37 -21.99
N GLN A 59 -10.27 1.66 -22.00
CA GLN A 59 -11.11 1.45 -23.17
C GLN A 59 -11.69 2.75 -23.73
N TYR A 60 -12.00 3.72 -22.88
CA TYR A 60 -12.41 5.06 -23.31
C TYR A 60 -11.38 5.70 -24.26
N PHE A 61 -10.09 5.51 -23.98
CA PHE A 61 -8.98 5.99 -24.82
C PHE A 61 -8.55 5.00 -25.92
N GLY A 62 -9.35 3.95 -26.17
CA GLY A 62 -9.02 2.90 -27.15
C GLY A 62 -7.84 2.02 -26.75
N LYS A 63 -7.57 1.90 -25.45
CA LYS A 63 -6.49 1.07 -24.88
C LYS A 63 -7.03 -0.12 -24.11
N SER A 64 -6.17 -1.10 -23.83
CA SER A 64 -6.54 -2.32 -23.11
C SER A 64 -6.32 -2.19 -21.60
N VAL A 65 -5.29 -1.45 -21.18
CA VAL A 65 -4.92 -1.28 -19.76
C VAL A 65 -4.48 0.15 -19.43
N CYS A 66 -4.57 0.54 -18.16
CA CYS A 66 -4.18 1.89 -17.70
C CYS A 66 -2.69 2.22 -17.93
N ARG A 67 -1.82 1.22 -18.12
CA ARG A 67 -0.40 1.45 -18.44
C ARG A 67 -0.20 2.12 -19.82
N GLU A 68 -1.17 2.01 -20.71
CA GLU A 68 -1.11 2.55 -22.07
C GLU A 68 -1.70 3.97 -22.18
N ILE A 69 -2.12 4.56 -21.06
CA ILE A 69 -2.64 5.93 -20.98
C ILE A 69 -1.80 6.76 -20.00
N THR A 70 -1.99 8.06 -20.02
CA THR A 70 -1.28 9.02 -19.17
C THR A 70 -2.23 9.82 -18.31
N MET A 71 -1.73 10.37 -17.19
CA MET A 71 -2.51 11.29 -16.36
C MET A 71 -2.98 12.51 -17.18
N GLY A 72 -2.15 13.02 -18.09
CA GLY A 72 -2.53 14.15 -18.95
C GLY A 72 -3.75 13.86 -19.83
N GLN A 73 -3.87 12.65 -20.39
CA GLN A 73 -5.05 12.24 -21.16
C GLN A 73 -6.31 12.21 -20.28
N VAL A 74 -6.20 11.62 -19.08
CA VAL A 74 -7.30 11.57 -18.10
C VAL A 74 -7.76 12.97 -17.71
N MET A 75 -6.83 13.87 -17.39
CA MET A 75 -7.15 15.24 -16.97
C MET A 75 -7.76 16.08 -18.09
N ASN A 76 -7.29 15.92 -19.33
CA ASN A 76 -7.80 16.69 -20.48
C ASN A 76 -9.25 16.35 -20.84
N ASP A 77 -9.69 15.11 -20.60
CA ASP A 77 -11.05 14.66 -20.93
C ASP A 77 -11.91 14.37 -19.69
N LEU A 78 -11.48 14.86 -18.52
CA LEU A 78 -11.99 14.45 -17.21
C LEU A 78 -13.52 14.49 -17.12
N LYS A 79 -14.14 15.59 -17.56
CA LYS A 79 -15.60 15.75 -17.54
C LYS A 79 -16.32 14.68 -18.38
N ARG A 80 -15.88 14.46 -19.63
CA ARG A 80 -16.53 13.49 -20.53
C ARG A 80 -16.27 12.06 -20.08
N LEU A 81 -15.08 11.83 -19.53
CA LEU A 81 -14.71 10.54 -18.97
C LEU A 81 -15.60 10.19 -17.77
N THR A 82 -15.77 11.09 -16.79
CA THR A 82 -16.66 10.84 -15.64
C THR A 82 -18.12 10.68 -16.06
N GLU A 83 -18.62 11.47 -17.02
CA GLU A 83 -19.95 11.29 -17.60
C GLU A 83 -20.13 9.90 -18.24
N LYS A 84 -19.07 9.33 -18.83
CA LYS A 84 -19.13 8.06 -19.56
C LYS A 84 -18.95 6.82 -18.69
N VAL A 85 -18.04 6.85 -17.72
CA VAL A 85 -17.67 5.67 -16.92
C VAL A 85 -17.96 5.82 -15.42
N GLY A 86 -18.29 7.02 -14.95
CA GLY A 86 -18.50 7.35 -13.54
C GLY A 86 -17.21 7.76 -12.82
N ASP A 87 -17.35 8.32 -11.61
CA ASP A 87 -16.23 8.91 -10.87
C ASP A 87 -15.24 7.86 -10.33
N ARG A 88 -15.73 6.80 -9.69
CA ARG A 88 -14.88 5.78 -9.05
C ARG A 88 -13.90 5.10 -10.02
N PRO A 89 -14.31 4.69 -11.24
CA PRO A 89 -13.36 4.18 -12.23
C PRO A 89 -12.24 5.17 -12.56
N VAL A 90 -12.55 6.46 -12.68
CA VAL A 90 -11.57 7.51 -12.93
C VAL A 90 -10.61 7.65 -11.75
N LEU A 91 -11.12 7.73 -10.52
CA LEU A 91 -10.31 7.78 -9.30
C LEU A 91 -9.35 6.58 -9.20
N ARG A 92 -9.83 5.37 -9.50
CA ARG A 92 -9.00 4.16 -9.51
C ARG A 92 -7.94 4.19 -10.60
N ALA A 93 -8.25 4.68 -11.80
CA ALA A 93 -7.24 4.86 -12.85
C ALA A 93 -6.18 5.89 -12.46
N MET A 94 -6.58 7.00 -11.81
CA MET A 94 -5.65 8.00 -11.28
C MET A 94 -4.71 7.40 -10.23
N HIS A 95 -5.23 6.60 -9.29
CA HIS A 95 -4.40 5.85 -8.34
C HIS A 95 -3.30 5.05 -9.05
N PHE A 96 -3.68 4.24 -10.04
CA PHE A 96 -2.74 3.39 -10.76
C PHE A 96 -1.64 4.21 -11.46
N LEU A 97 -2.02 5.30 -12.12
CA LEU A 97 -1.09 6.15 -12.87
C LEU A 97 -0.08 6.87 -11.96
N GLU A 98 -0.51 7.30 -10.77
CA GLU A 98 0.36 7.98 -9.80
C GLU A 98 1.23 7.01 -8.99
N GLU A 99 0.69 5.84 -8.63
CA GLU A 99 1.37 4.92 -7.71
C GLU A 99 2.68 4.37 -8.32
N ASN A 100 2.71 4.13 -9.64
CA ASN A 100 3.93 3.73 -10.33
C ASN A 100 5.06 4.77 -10.17
N GLY A 101 4.75 6.05 -10.38
CA GLY A 101 5.71 7.13 -10.17
C GLY A 101 6.09 7.30 -8.70
N ARG A 102 5.18 6.99 -7.77
CA ARG A 102 5.46 7.02 -6.32
C ARG A 102 6.48 5.95 -5.91
N VAL A 103 6.42 4.76 -6.50
CA VAL A 103 7.41 3.68 -6.27
C VAL A 103 8.79 4.11 -6.77
N GLU A 104 8.89 4.67 -7.98
CA GLU A 104 10.16 5.20 -8.50
C GLU A 104 10.74 6.27 -7.58
N ASN A 105 9.90 7.19 -7.09
CA ASN A 105 10.30 8.23 -6.15
C ASN A 105 10.72 7.67 -4.78
N GLN A 106 10.10 6.59 -4.29
CA GLN A 106 10.52 5.92 -3.06
C GLN A 106 11.92 5.31 -3.21
N ILE A 107 12.19 4.64 -4.35
CA ILE A 107 13.51 4.09 -4.66
C ILE A 107 14.55 5.21 -4.74
N LYS A 108 14.22 6.31 -5.42
CA LYS A 108 15.09 7.49 -5.51
C LYS A 108 15.39 8.07 -4.12
N ALA A 109 14.38 8.25 -3.29
CA ALA A 109 14.53 8.77 -1.92
C ALA A 109 15.48 7.89 -1.08
N ILE A 110 15.40 6.56 -1.22
CA ILE A 110 16.35 5.63 -0.59
C ILE A 110 17.77 5.85 -1.12
N LYS A 111 17.96 5.89 -2.44
CA LYS A 111 19.28 6.09 -3.08
C LYS A 111 19.93 7.42 -2.70
N GLU A 112 19.13 8.44 -2.43
CA GLU A 112 19.57 9.78 -2.02
C GLU A 112 19.67 9.95 -0.49
N ASN A 113 19.49 8.88 0.29
CA ASN A 113 19.46 8.88 1.76
C ASN A 113 18.39 9.84 2.35
N ASN A 114 17.34 10.15 1.60
CA ASN A 114 16.24 11.02 2.01
C ASN A 114 15.08 10.20 2.62
N PHE A 115 15.31 9.68 3.82
CA PHE A 115 14.34 8.81 4.49
C PHE A 115 13.03 9.53 4.87
N ALA A 116 13.08 10.84 5.13
CA ALA A 116 11.89 11.64 5.40
C ALA A 116 10.95 11.69 4.18
N GLU A 117 11.50 11.89 2.97
CA GLU A 117 10.69 11.84 1.74
C GLU A 117 10.16 10.43 1.49
N PHE A 118 10.95 9.39 1.76
CA PHE A 118 10.47 8.01 1.69
C PHE A 118 9.22 7.78 2.58
N LEU A 119 9.28 8.18 3.86
CA LEU A 119 8.13 8.04 4.77
C LEU A 119 6.90 8.82 4.29
N LYS A 120 7.10 10.06 3.81
CA LYS A 120 6.03 10.86 3.23
C LYS A 120 5.41 10.19 2.02
N LEU A 121 6.20 9.59 1.12
CA LEU A 121 5.70 8.85 -0.04
C LEU A 121 4.94 7.57 0.38
N VAL A 122 5.35 6.90 1.47
CA VAL A 122 4.59 5.78 2.04
C VAL A 122 3.23 6.24 2.54
N GLN A 123 3.16 7.36 3.27
CA GLN A 123 1.90 7.91 3.76
C GLN A 123 0.99 8.34 2.60
N GLN A 124 1.54 9.03 1.59
CA GLN A 124 0.76 9.47 0.44
C GLN A 124 0.20 8.28 -0.38
N SER A 125 0.90 7.14 -0.39
CA SER A 125 0.38 5.91 -0.97
C SER A 125 -0.84 5.40 -0.18
N GLY A 126 -0.77 5.36 1.16
CA GLY A 126 -1.90 5.00 2.02
C GLY A 126 -3.11 5.90 1.79
N ASP A 127 -2.88 7.21 1.74
CA ASP A 127 -3.85 8.24 1.38
C ASP A 127 -4.51 7.99 0.01
N SER A 128 -3.72 7.58 -0.98
CA SER A 128 -4.20 7.25 -2.32
C SER A 128 -5.08 6.00 -2.29
N SER A 129 -4.75 5.00 -1.46
CA SER A 129 -5.61 3.83 -1.25
C SER A 129 -6.97 4.19 -0.65
N ILE A 130 -7.03 5.17 0.26
CA ILE A 130 -8.27 5.68 0.84
C ILE A 130 -9.07 6.50 -0.17
N LYS A 131 -8.45 7.54 -0.75
CA LYS A 131 -9.12 8.55 -1.57
C LYS A 131 -9.42 8.07 -2.99
N LEU A 132 -8.48 7.35 -3.61
CA LEU A 132 -8.49 7.06 -5.04
C LEU A 132 -8.80 5.59 -5.34
N LEU A 133 -8.04 4.65 -4.76
CA LEU A 133 -8.27 3.22 -5.00
C LEU A 133 -9.56 2.71 -4.33
N GLN A 134 -9.84 3.25 -3.15
CA GLN A 134 -11.00 2.93 -2.31
C GLN A 134 -11.07 1.43 -1.99
N ASN A 135 -9.94 0.84 -1.59
CA ASN A 135 -9.83 -0.57 -1.20
C ASN A 135 -9.60 -0.74 0.30
N ILE A 136 -10.09 0.18 1.13
CA ILE A 136 -9.88 0.14 2.59
C ILE A 136 -11.00 -0.64 3.30
N TYR A 137 -12.21 -0.63 2.75
CA TYR A 137 -13.35 -1.38 3.26
C TYR A 137 -14.34 -1.65 2.11
N SER A 138 -15.19 -2.66 2.27
CA SER A 138 -16.26 -2.95 1.30
C SER A 138 -17.49 -2.10 1.58
N ILE A 139 -18.10 -1.55 0.54
CA ILE A 139 -19.38 -0.84 0.65
C ILE A 139 -20.54 -1.76 1.04
N LYS A 140 -20.38 -3.09 0.89
CA LYS A 140 -21.35 -4.08 1.35
C LYS A 140 -21.40 -4.18 2.87
N TYR A 141 -20.29 -3.86 3.54
CA TYR A 141 -20.12 -3.98 4.99
C TYR A 141 -19.62 -2.67 5.61
N PRO A 142 -20.39 -1.57 5.55
CA PRO A 142 -19.95 -0.28 6.05
C PRO A 142 -19.70 -0.24 7.56
N SER A 143 -20.26 -1.20 8.32
CA SER A 143 -20.00 -1.40 9.75
C SER A 143 -18.67 -2.12 10.03
N GLU A 144 -18.02 -2.72 9.03
CA GLU A 144 -16.78 -3.49 9.16
C GLU A 144 -15.62 -2.76 8.49
N GLN A 145 -14.99 -1.82 9.22
CA GLN A 145 -13.91 -0.98 8.69
C GLN A 145 -12.62 -1.12 9.49
N LYS A 146 -12.19 -2.36 9.73
CA LYS A 146 -11.05 -2.65 10.61
C LYS A 146 -9.74 -2.01 10.13
N ILE A 147 -9.53 -1.94 8.81
CA ILE A 147 -8.37 -1.26 8.23
C ILE A 147 -8.47 0.25 8.42
N SER A 148 -9.62 0.87 8.13
CA SER A 148 -9.83 2.32 8.38
C SER A 148 -9.57 2.67 9.84
N LEU A 149 -10.09 1.85 10.77
CA LEU A 149 -9.88 2.03 12.21
C LEU A 149 -8.40 1.89 12.58
N ALA A 150 -7.71 0.88 12.05
CA ALA A 150 -6.29 0.67 12.32
C ALA A 150 -5.43 1.84 11.81
N LEU A 151 -5.70 2.35 10.60
CA LEU A 151 -5.01 3.53 10.05
C LEU A 151 -5.25 4.76 10.92
N ALA A 152 -6.51 5.06 11.26
CA ALA A 152 -6.85 6.23 12.07
C ALA A 152 -6.18 6.20 13.46
N VAL A 153 -6.19 5.06 14.14
CA VAL A 153 -5.53 4.90 15.44
C VAL A 153 -4.01 5.00 15.31
N THR A 154 -3.44 4.48 14.22
CA THR A 154 -2.00 4.57 13.97
C THR A 154 -1.55 6.01 13.71
N GLU A 155 -2.31 6.76 12.91
CA GLU A 155 -2.04 8.16 12.65
C GLU A 155 -2.16 9.01 13.92
N ASP A 156 -3.14 8.73 14.78
CA ASP A 156 -3.27 9.39 16.08
C ASP A 156 -2.09 9.07 17.03
N PHE A 157 -1.68 7.80 17.08
CA PHE A 157 -0.49 7.38 17.81
C PHE A 157 0.76 8.14 17.34
N MET A 158 0.97 8.29 16.03
CA MET A 158 2.13 9.00 15.47
C MET A 158 2.13 10.51 15.75
N LYS A 159 0.95 11.14 15.91
CA LYS A 159 0.88 12.56 16.31
C LYS A 159 1.43 12.79 17.71
N THR A 160 1.34 11.78 18.58
CA THR A 160 1.79 11.83 19.96
C THR A 160 3.17 11.20 20.19
N HIS A 161 3.74 10.54 19.16
CA HIS A 161 5.00 9.80 19.23
C HIS A 161 5.81 9.98 17.94
N ASP A 162 6.93 10.72 17.96
CA ASP A 162 8.03 10.88 16.96
C ASP A 162 7.80 10.54 15.46
N GLY A 163 6.58 10.68 14.96
CA GLY A 163 6.20 10.42 13.57
C GLY A 163 6.29 8.95 13.13
N GLY A 164 6.30 8.78 11.80
CA GLY A 164 6.25 7.49 11.11
C GLY A 164 5.44 7.60 9.83
N ALA A 165 5.13 6.45 9.23
CA ALA A 165 4.20 6.35 8.12
C ALA A 165 3.41 5.05 8.22
N CYS A 166 2.14 5.07 7.81
CA CYS A 166 1.35 3.86 7.71
C CYS A 166 0.57 3.82 6.40
N ARG A 167 0.26 2.61 5.94
CA ARG A 167 -0.59 2.37 4.77
C ARG A 167 -1.25 1.01 4.88
N ILE A 168 -2.33 0.83 4.12
CA ILE A 168 -2.85 -0.51 3.86
C ILE A 168 -1.77 -1.40 3.22
N HIS A 169 -1.77 -2.68 3.57
CA HIS A 169 -0.87 -3.69 3.02
C HIS A 169 -1.65 -4.88 2.47
N GLY A 170 -1.23 -5.39 1.32
CA GLY A 170 -1.93 -6.44 0.57
C GLY A 170 -3.00 -5.88 -0.36
N GLY A 171 -3.93 -6.74 -0.77
CA GLY A 171 -4.99 -6.39 -1.73
C GLY A 171 -6.05 -5.42 -1.20
N GLY A 172 -6.19 -5.34 0.13
CA GLY A 172 -7.10 -4.46 0.83
C GLY A 172 -8.45 -5.08 1.17
N PHE A 173 -9.44 -4.26 1.53
CA PHE A 173 -10.78 -4.62 2.02
C PHE A 173 -10.81 -5.41 3.36
N ALA A 174 -9.84 -6.29 3.60
CA ALA A 174 -9.58 -7.01 4.84
C ALA A 174 -8.06 -7.25 4.99
N GLY A 175 -7.60 -7.66 6.18
CA GLY A 175 -6.22 -8.06 6.40
C GLY A 175 -5.41 -7.06 7.20
N THR A 176 -4.42 -6.42 6.59
CA THR A 176 -3.31 -5.81 7.33
C THR A 176 -3.01 -4.36 6.97
N ILE A 177 -2.47 -3.60 7.91
CA ILE A 177 -1.73 -2.36 7.63
C ILE A 177 -0.23 -2.60 7.82
N LEU A 178 0.58 -1.83 7.10
CA LEU A 178 2.02 -1.73 7.27
C LEU A 178 2.34 -0.37 7.88
N THR A 179 3.11 -0.39 8.95
CA THR A 179 3.48 0.79 9.73
C THR A 179 4.99 0.84 9.88
N ILE A 180 5.57 2.01 9.65
CA ILE A 180 6.98 2.31 9.84
C ILE A 180 7.06 3.36 10.94
N LEU A 181 7.71 3.01 12.04
CA LEU A 181 7.76 3.86 13.25
C LEU A 181 9.12 3.72 13.95
N PRO A 182 9.51 4.71 14.78
CA PRO A 182 10.75 4.63 15.57
C PRO A 182 10.80 3.38 16.46
N ASP A 183 11.98 2.78 16.59
CA ASP A 183 12.17 1.53 17.34
C ASP A 183 11.71 1.63 18.80
N HIS A 184 11.95 2.77 19.45
CA HIS A 184 11.52 3.00 20.83
C HIS A 184 10.00 3.05 21.01
N ASN A 185 9.23 3.33 19.95
CA ASN A 185 7.77 3.39 20.00
C ASN A 185 7.09 2.03 19.79
N VAL A 186 7.82 0.99 19.37
CA VAL A 186 7.25 -0.31 18.97
C VAL A 186 6.45 -0.95 20.11
N LYS A 187 6.97 -0.97 21.33
CA LYS A 187 6.30 -1.62 22.48
C LYS A 187 4.97 -0.94 22.82
N ASP A 188 4.92 0.39 22.78
CA ASP A 188 3.71 1.13 23.10
C ASP A 188 2.69 1.06 21.97
N TYR A 189 3.17 1.01 20.71
CA TYR A 189 2.32 0.74 19.56
C TYR A 189 1.69 -0.66 19.62
N GLN A 190 2.45 -1.70 20.01
CA GLN A 190 1.92 -3.05 20.23
C GLN A 190 0.79 -3.07 21.26
N LYS A 191 0.96 -2.37 22.39
CA LYS A 191 -0.10 -2.24 23.41
C LYS A 191 -1.31 -1.47 22.88
N CYS A 192 -1.08 -0.41 22.11
CA CYS A 192 -2.14 0.42 21.53
C CYS A 192 -3.04 -0.41 20.61
N MET A 193 -2.46 -1.09 19.62
CA MET A 193 -3.19 -1.91 18.66
C MET A 193 -3.74 -3.19 19.29
N GLY A 194 -3.04 -3.76 20.28
CA GLY A 194 -3.47 -4.95 21.01
C GLY A 194 -4.80 -4.79 21.74
N ARG A 195 -5.13 -3.56 22.20
CA ARG A 195 -6.43 -3.23 22.81
C ARG A 195 -7.61 -3.39 21.86
N ILE A 196 -7.36 -3.35 20.54
CA ILE A 196 -8.39 -3.36 19.50
C ILE A 196 -8.42 -4.72 18.79
N PHE A 197 -7.24 -5.26 18.46
CA PHE A 197 -7.08 -6.43 17.59
C PHE A 197 -6.47 -7.65 18.31
N GLY A 198 -6.16 -7.54 19.60
CA GLY A 198 -5.55 -8.58 20.43
C GLY A 198 -4.02 -8.51 20.48
N ASP A 199 -3.43 -9.06 21.55
CA ASP A 199 -2.01 -8.89 21.91
C ASP A 199 -1.01 -9.36 20.83
N ASN A 200 -1.43 -10.28 19.96
CA ASN A 200 -0.59 -10.83 18.88
C ASN A 200 -0.89 -10.22 17.50
N SER A 201 -1.65 -9.12 17.45
CA SER A 201 -2.02 -8.46 16.19
C SER A 201 -0.85 -7.75 15.51
N VAL A 202 0.17 -7.34 16.25
CA VAL A 202 1.31 -6.58 15.72
C VAL A 202 2.55 -7.45 15.57
N ILE A 203 3.01 -7.60 14.34
CA ILE A 203 4.19 -8.39 13.97
C ILE A 203 5.31 -7.42 13.58
N VAL A 204 6.42 -7.44 14.31
CA VAL A 204 7.63 -6.68 13.96
C VAL A 204 8.38 -7.42 12.87
N LEU A 205 8.54 -6.80 11.70
CA LEU A 205 9.26 -7.39 10.58
C LEU A 205 10.75 -7.14 10.74
N GLY A 206 11.49 -8.19 11.11
CA GLY A 206 12.94 -8.20 11.00
C GLY A 206 13.34 -8.51 9.56
N ILE A 207 13.96 -7.56 8.86
CA ILE A 207 14.63 -7.85 7.58
C ILE A 207 15.88 -8.68 7.92
N ARG A 208 15.73 -10.00 7.99
CA ARG A 208 16.88 -10.91 8.13
C ARG A 208 17.63 -10.95 6.80
N SER A 209 18.95 -10.83 6.85
CA SER A 209 19.87 -10.94 5.71
C SER A 209 19.81 -12.31 5.00
N ASN A 210 19.20 -13.32 5.62
CA ASN A 210 19.05 -14.66 5.05
C ASN A 210 17.65 -14.85 4.46
N GLY A 211 17.59 -15.29 3.20
CA GLY A 211 16.35 -15.63 2.52
C GLY A 211 15.64 -16.85 3.09
N ILE A 212 14.58 -17.27 2.38
CA ILE A 212 13.99 -18.59 2.53
C ILE A 212 15.12 -19.62 2.37
N VAL A 213 15.44 -20.31 3.46
CA VAL A 213 16.20 -21.56 3.42
C VAL A 213 15.16 -22.64 3.24
N SER A 214 15.16 -23.29 2.07
CA SER A 214 14.51 -24.60 1.93
C SER A 214 15.31 -25.57 2.80
N LEU A 215 14.73 -25.97 3.93
CA LEU A 215 15.20 -27.12 4.68
C LEU A 215 14.66 -28.36 3.97
N ASN A 216 15.46 -28.92 3.06
CA ASN A 216 15.27 -30.31 2.67
C ASN A 216 15.70 -31.18 3.84
N LEU A 217 14.71 -31.73 4.55
CA LEU A 217 14.92 -32.85 5.45
C LEU A 217 15.09 -34.10 4.57
N SER A 218 16.31 -34.62 4.52
CA SER A 218 16.64 -35.93 3.96
C SER A 218 16.13 -37.06 4.87
#